data_AF-A0A060BKC6-F1
#
_entry.id   AF-A0A060BKC6-F1
#
_cell.length_a   1.000
_cell.length_b   1.000
_cell.length_c   1.000
_cell.angle_alpha   90.00
_cell.angle_beta   90.00
_cell.angle_gamma   90.00
#
_symmetry.space_group_name_H-M   'P 1'
#
loop_
_entity.id
_entity.type
_entity.pdbx_description
1 polymer ?
#
loop_
_entity_poly.entity_id
_entity_poly.type
_entity_poly.pdbx_seq_one_letter_code
_entity_poly.pdbx_strand_id
1 'polypeptide(L)'
;HLEPLLAAVIAGVPRVIVAGQSLSPAQRAPYGFESVDDHIAFAILANIMRLPNVFMTNNSRAGCSTYEEWLGLPVGTVHLTPNVFDLKSWPRPETAQVAALRCKLGIPDHARVLGGLFRLVSIKDPELVGQH
;
A
#
# COMPACT_ATOMS: atom_id res chain seq x y z
N HIS A 1 -13.85 -8.42 0.44
CA HIS A 1 -15.06 -8.11 1.22
C HIS A 1 -15.55 -6.70 0.89
N LEU A 2 -16.61 -6.61 0.07
CA LEU A 2 -17.25 -5.36 -0.36
C LEU A 2 -18.64 -5.16 0.29
N GLU A 3 -19.06 -6.11 1.11
CA GLU A 3 -20.35 -6.14 1.80
C GLU A 3 -20.57 -4.87 2.66
N PRO A 4 -19.58 -4.39 3.45
CA PRO A 4 -19.74 -3.15 4.22
C PRO A 4 -19.90 -1.91 3.34
N LEU A 5 -19.22 -1.89 2.18
CA LEU A 5 -19.31 -0.79 1.22
C LEU A 5 -20.72 -0.72 0.61
N LEU A 6 -21.25 -1.87 0.18
CA LEU A 6 -22.62 -1.99 -0.32
C LEU A 6 -23.64 -1.58 0.75
N ALA A 7 -23.49 -2.05 1.98
CA ALA A 7 -24.37 -1.70 3.09
C ALA A 7 -24.39 -0.20 3.37
N ALA A 8 -23.23 0.46 3.35
CA ALA A 8 -23.13 1.91 3.53
C ALA A 8 -23.86 2.69 2.42
N VAL A 9 -23.72 2.25 1.17
CA VAL A 9 -24.43 2.85 0.02
C VAL A 9 -25.94 2.67 0.16
N ILE A 10 -26.40 1.46 0.47
CA ILE A 10 -27.84 1.14 0.64
C ILE A 10 -28.45 1.91 1.81
N ALA A 11 -27.70 2.06 2.91
CA ALA A 11 -28.14 2.82 4.08
C ALA A 11 -28.16 4.34 3.85
N GLY A 12 -27.75 4.82 2.67
CA GLY A 12 -27.75 6.25 2.35
C GLY A 12 -26.68 7.04 3.12
N VAL A 13 -25.56 6.42 3.46
CA VAL A 13 -24.45 7.12 4.14
C VAL A 13 -24.02 8.32 3.29
N PRO A 14 -24.03 9.55 3.85
CA PRO A 14 -23.86 10.77 3.06
C PRO A 14 -22.46 10.93 2.49
N ARG A 15 -21.47 10.22 3.04
CA ARG A 15 -20.09 10.22 2.57
C ARG A 15 -19.39 8.90 2.89
N VAL A 16 -18.91 8.21 1.87
CA VAL A 16 -18.18 6.95 2.01
C VAL A 16 -16.76 7.13 1.50
N ILE A 17 -15.78 6.69 2.29
CA ILE A 17 -14.37 6.75 1.93
C ILE A 17 -13.81 5.32 1.87
N VAL A 18 -13.30 4.94 0.71
CA VAL A 18 -12.65 3.66 0.45
C VAL A 18 -11.14 3.85 0.49
N ALA A 19 -10.45 3.15 1.40
CA ALA A 19 -9.00 3.24 1.51
C ALA A 19 -8.31 2.09 0.73
N GLY A 20 -7.75 2.39 -0.44
CA GLY A 20 -6.80 1.52 -1.12
C GLY A 20 -5.42 1.67 -0.49
N GLN A 21 -5.01 0.79 0.43
CA GLN A 21 -3.71 0.92 1.12
C GLN A 21 -2.58 0.13 0.42
N SER A 22 -2.79 -0.22 -0.84
CA SER A 22 -1.91 -1.07 -1.64
C SER A 22 -2.10 -0.78 -3.13
N LEU A 23 -1.38 -1.51 -3.98
CA LEU A 23 -1.66 -1.57 -5.41
C LEU A 23 -3.04 -2.19 -5.66
N SER A 24 -3.62 -1.96 -6.83
CA SER A 24 -4.90 -2.57 -7.20
C SER A 24 -4.82 -4.10 -7.22
N PRO A 25 -5.94 -4.81 -6.99
CA PRO A 25 -6.02 -6.27 -7.13
C PRO A 25 -5.41 -6.82 -8.41
N ALA A 26 -5.64 -6.18 -9.57
CA ALA A 26 -5.04 -6.62 -10.84
C ALA A 26 -3.50 -6.67 -10.81
N GLN A 27 -2.87 -5.75 -10.08
CA GLN A 27 -1.41 -5.71 -9.95
C GLN A 27 -0.87 -6.68 -8.89
N ARG A 28 -1.72 -7.13 -7.96
CA ARG A 28 -1.32 -8.01 -6.85
C ARG A 28 -1.68 -9.47 -7.08
N ALA A 29 -2.65 -9.75 -7.96
CA ALA A 29 -3.07 -11.08 -8.32
C ALA A 29 -1.95 -11.97 -8.91
N PRO A 30 -1.01 -11.47 -9.76
CA PRO A 30 0.13 -12.27 -10.22
C PRO A 30 1.03 -12.80 -9.09
N TYR A 31 0.97 -12.17 -7.91
CA TYR A 31 1.73 -12.54 -6.73
C TYR A 31 0.92 -13.39 -5.73
N GLY A 32 -0.30 -13.81 -6.09
CA GLY A 32 -1.15 -14.69 -5.27
C GLY A 32 -1.91 -13.99 -4.14
N PHE A 33 -2.03 -12.66 -4.16
CA PHE A 33 -2.77 -11.92 -3.13
C PHE A 33 -4.29 -11.91 -3.37
N GLU A 34 -4.73 -12.10 -4.62
CA GLU A 34 -6.14 -12.13 -5.03
C GLU A 34 -6.36 -13.24 -6.04
N SER A 35 -7.59 -13.79 -6.08
CA SER A 35 -8.06 -14.51 -7.25
C SER A 35 -8.22 -13.51 -8.40
N VAL A 36 -7.58 -13.78 -9.53
CA VAL A 36 -7.59 -12.95 -10.75
C VAL A 36 -9.02 -12.65 -11.25
N ASP A 37 -10.00 -13.48 -10.87
CA ASP A 37 -11.36 -13.48 -11.43
C ASP A 37 -12.46 -13.03 -10.46
N ASP A 38 -12.20 -12.14 -9.51
CA ASP A 38 -13.31 -11.53 -8.77
C ASP A 38 -13.98 -10.41 -9.60
N HIS A 39 -14.52 -10.79 -10.77
CA HIS A 39 -15.28 -9.93 -11.69
C HIS A 39 -16.45 -9.25 -10.99
N ILE A 40 -17.01 -9.92 -9.97
CA ILE A 40 -18.08 -9.38 -9.13
C ILE A 40 -17.52 -8.23 -8.30
N ALA A 41 -16.40 -8.42 -7.60
CA ALA A 41 -15.78 -7.34 -6.84
C ALA A 41 -15.37 -6.15 -7.71
N PHE A 42 -14.84 -6.42 -8.90
CA PHE A 42 -14.55 -5.40 -9.90
C PHE A 42 -15.81 -4.62 -10.27
N ALA A 43 -16.87 -5.30 -10.70
CA ALA A 43 -18.10 -4.67 -11.17
C ALA A 43 -18.76 -3.85 -10.06
N ILE A 44 -18.82 -4.37 -8.83
CA ILE A 44 -19.37 -3.66 -7.68
C ILE A 44 -18.57 -2.37 -7.43
N LEU A 45 -17.25 -2.48 -7.29
CA LEU A 45 -16.42 -1.33 -6.94
C LEU A 45 -16.41 -0.29 -8.07
N ALA A 46 -16.31 -0.71 -9.34
CA ALA A 46 -16.34 0.19 -10.49
C ALA A 46 -17.66 0.97 -10.59
N ASN A 47 -18.80 0.34 -10.29
CA ASN A 47 -20.09 1.04 -10.29
C ASN A 47 -20.25 1.96 -9.08
N ILE A 48 -19.85 1.51 -7.88
CA ILE A 48 -19.94 2.30 -6.66
C ILE A 48 -19.05 3.56 -6.73
N MET A 49 -17.88 3.47 -7.35
CA MET A 49 -16.97 4.61 -7.54
C MET A 49 -17.52 5.72 -8.46
N ARG A 50 -18.63 5.47 -9.18
CA ARG A 50 -19.32 6.51 -9.97
C ARG A 50 -20.30 7.33 -9.14
N LEU A 51 -20.58 6.92 -7.91
CA LEU A 51 -21.51 7.63 -7.02
C LEU A 51 -20.85 8.90 -6.47
N PRO A 52 -21.56 10.04 -6.44
CA PRO A 52 -20.97 11.34 -6.07
C PRO A 52 -20.57 11.45 -4.59
N ASN A 53 -21.08 10.56 -3.74
CA ASN A 53 -20.79 10.52 -2.30
C ASN A 53 -19.72 9.46 -1.93
N VAL A 54 -19.14 8.77 -2.91
CA VAL A 54 -18.11 7.75 -2.68
C VAL A 54 -16.76 8.26 -3.18
N PHE A 55 -15.77 8.20 -2.31
CA PHE A 55 -14.42 8.67 -2.59
C PHE A 55 -13.41 7.56 -2.30
N MET A 56 -12.33 7.51 -3.07
CA MET A 56 -11.22 6.60 -2.81
C MET A 56 -9.96 7.37 -2.47
N THR A 57 -9.20 6.86 -1.50
CA THR A 57 -7.87 7.34 -1.16
C THR A 57 -6.85 6.23 -1.28
N ASN A 58 -5.61 6.56 -1.64
CA ASN A 58 -4.49 5.61 -1.60
C ASN A 58 -3.23 6.24 -1.01
N ASN A 59 -2.35 5.42 -0.42
CA ASN A 59 -1.15 5.89 0.27
C ASN A 59 0.06 6.11 -0.64
N SER A 60 -0.05 5.78 -1.92
CA SER A 60 1.03 5.98 -2.89
C SER A 60 0.47 6.45 -4.24
N ARG A 61 1.28 7.18 -5.02
CA ARG A 61 0.90 7.58 -6.39
C ARG A 61 0.70 6.37 -7.28
N ALA A 62 1.59 5.37 -7.18
CA ALA A 62 1.46 4.10 -7.91
C ALA A 62 0.13 3.40 -7.56
N GLY A 63 -0.23 3.35 -6.29
CA GLY A 63 -1.52 2.82 -5.86
C GLY A 63 -2.70 3.61 -6.44
N CYS A 64 -2.65 4.94 -6.46
CA CYS A 64 -3.69 5.76 -7.12
C CYS A 64 -3.86 5.37 -8.60
N SER A 65 -2.77 5.42 -9.37
CA SER A 65 -2.80 5.15 -10.81
C SER A 65 -3.26 3.73 -11.12
N THR A 66 -2.78 2.72 -10.38
CA THR A 66 -3.17 1.33 -10.64
C THR A 66 -4.64 1.03 -10.32
N TYR A 67 -5.27 1.76 -9.41
CA TYR A 67 -6.72 1.68 -9.17
C TYR A 67 -7.52 2.41 -10.25
N GLU A 68 -7.06 3.59 -10.68
CA GLU A 68 -7.69 4.35 -11.77
C GLU A 68 -7.68 3.56 -13.07
N GLU A 69 -6.55 2.98 -13.44
CA GLU A 69 -6.40 2.10 -14.61
C GLU A 69 -7.29 0.86 -14.48
N TRP A 70 -7.22 0.17 -13.33
CA TRP A 70 -7.98 -1.05 -13.12
C TRP A 70 -9.48 -0.80 -13.27
N LEU A 71 -10.03 0.19 -12.56
CA LEU A 71 -11.46 0.50 -12.52
C LEU A 71 -11.96 1.33 -13.73
N GLY A 72 -11.07 1.76 -14.62
CA GLY A 72 -11.41 2.65 -15.74
C GLY A 72 -11.89 4.04 -15.30
N LEU A 73 -11.27 4.59 -14.25
CA LEU A 73 -11.60 5.91 -13.71
C LEU A 73 -10.73 7.00 -14.36
N PRO A 74 -11.23 8.25 -14.45
CA PRO A 74 -10.40 9.39 -14.84
C PRO A 74 -9.21 9.57 -13.90
N VAL A 75 -8.07 10.02 -14.46
CA VAL A 75 -6.87 10.35 -13.67
C VAL A 75 -7.20 11.42 -12.62
N GLY A 76 -6.76 11.19 -11.39
CA GLY A 76 -7.02 12.07 -10.24
C GLY A 76 -8.30 11.76 -9.46
N THR A 77 -9.04 10.71 -9.84
CA THR A 77 -10.22 10.25 -9.08
C THR A 77 -9.81 9.63 -7.74
N VAL A 78 -8.64 8.98 -7.68
CA VAL A 78 -8.12 8.38 -6.44
C VAL A 78 -7.18 9.37 -5.75
N HIS A 79 -7.54 9.78 -4.54
CA HIS A 79 -6.80 10.82 -3.81
C HIS A 79 -5.59 10.26 -3.06
N LEU A 80 -4.43 10.89 -3.23
CA LEU A 80 -3.22 10.54 -2.47
C LEU A 80 -3.34 10.99 -1.00
N THR A 81 -3.29 10.04 -0.07
CA THR A 81 -3.16 10.25 1.38
C THR A 81 -1.91 9.51 1.86
N PRO A 82 -0.72 10.13 1.78
CA PRO A 82 0.53 9.43 2.05
C PRO A 82 0.63 9.04 3.53
N ASN A 83 1.34 7.94 3.79
CA ASN A 83 1.66 7.56 5.16
C ASN A 83 2.51 8.67 5.81
N VAL A 84 2.13 9.09 7.02
CA VAL A 84 2.85 10.10 7.79
C VAL A 84 3.63 9.40 8.90
N PHE A 85 4.92 9.72 8.99
CA PHE A 85 5.77 9.33 10.10
C PHE A 85 6.00 10.54 10.99
N ASP A 86 5.80 10.39 12.29
CA ASP A 86 6.24 11.39 13.25
C ASP A 86 7.75 11.26 13.47
N LEU A 87 8.52 11.90 12.60
CA LEU A 87 9.98 11.85 12.69
C LEU A 87 10.53 12.53 13.95
N LYS A 88 9.74 13.38 14.64
CA LYS A 88 10.17 14.04 15.88
C LYS A 88 10.24 13.06 17.05
N SER A 89 9.39 12.04 17.08
CA SER A 89 9.46 10.96 18.07
C SER A 89 10.51 9.90 17.75
N TRP A 90 11.21 10.02 16.61
CA TRP A 90 12.21 9.06 16.13
C TRP A 90 13.57 9.76 15.93
N PRO A 91 14.23 10.19 17.01
CA PRO A 91 15.52 10.87 16.91
C PRO A 91 16.57 9.93 16.31
N ARG A 92 17.54 10.52 15.61
CA ARG A 92 18.69 9.77 15.11
C ARG A 92 19.43 9.13 16.29
N PRO A 93 19.73 7.81 16.25
CA PRO A 93 20.45 7.15 17.32
C PRO A 93 21.86 7.72 17.47
N GLU A 94 22.35 7.72 18.70
CA GLU A 94 23.73 8.14 19.01
C GLU A 94 24.75 7.19 18.38
N THR A 95 25.95 7.69 18.08
CA THR A 95 27.04 6.88 17.50
C THR A 95 27.34 5.62 18.32
N ALA A 96 27.28 5.71 19.66
CA ALA A 96 27.49 4.58 20.54
C ALA A 96 26.40 3.50 20.38
N GLN A 97 25.14 3.89 20.20
CA GLN A 97 24.03 2.97 19.96
C GLN A 97 24.17 2.26 18.61
N VAL A 98 24.62 3.00 17.58
CA VAL A 98 24.90 2.43 16.25
C VAL A 98 26.07 1.45 16.31
N ALA A 99 27.17 1.80 16.98
CA ALA A 99 28.33 0.92 17.15
C ALA A 99 27.98 -0.36 17.93
N ALA A 100 27.21 -0.23 19.02
CA ALA A 100 26.72 -1.37 19.80
C ALA A 100 25.82 -2.28 18.96
N LEU A 101 24.93 -1.72 18.13
CA LEU A 101 24.10 -2.50 17.22
C LEU A 101 24.92 -3.23 16.15
N ARG A 102 25.90 -2.57 15.54
CA ARG A 102 26.81 -3.19 14.56
C ARG A 102 27.58 -4.35 15.18
N CYS A 103 28.15 -4.15 16.37
CA CYS A 103 28.83 -5.19 17.13
C CYS A 103 27.89 -6.39 17.42
N LYS A 104 26.67 -6.11 17.91
CA LYS A 104 25.67 -7.14 18.19
C LYS A 104 25.26 -7.94 16.94
N LEU A 105 25.21 -7.29 15.78
CA LEU A 105 24.86 -7.93 14.50
C LEU A 105 26.08 -8.52 13.77
N GLY A 106 27.29 -8.43 14.35
CA GLY A 106 28.52 -8.91 13.71
C GLY A 106 28.96 -8.11 12.48
N ILE A 107 28.53 -6.85 12.35
CA ILE A 107 28.83 -5.99 11.21
C ILE A 107 30.13 -5.21 11.49
N PRO A 108 31.20 -5.37 10.68
CA PRO A 108 32.45 -4.61 10.85
C PRO A 108 32.24 -3.10 10.72
N ASP A 109 33.02 -2.28 11.42
CA ASP A 109 32.85 -0.82 11.42
C ASP A 109 32.94 -0.17 10.03
N HIS A 110 33.79 -0.72 9.15
CA HIS A 110 34.01 -0.20 7.79
C HIS A 110 33.06 -0.81 6.75
N ALA A 111 32.23 -1.78 7.12
CA ALA A 111 31.32 -2.43 6.19
C ALA A 111 30.19 -1.48 5.76
N ARG A 112 29.86 -1.48 4.47
CA ARG A 112 28.63 -0.82 3.99
C ARG A 112 27.44 -1.67 4.41
N VAL A 113 26.36 -1.01 4.83
CA VAL A 113 25.13 -1.68 5.27
C VAL A 113 24.02 -1.32 4.30
N LEU A 114 23.45 -2.34 3.66
CA LEU A 114 22.17 -2.26 2.94
C LEU A 114 21.10 -2.88 3.86
N GLY A 115 19.99 -2.19 4.05
CA GLY A 115 18.93 -2.64 4.94
C GLY A 115 17.55 -2.33 4.37
N GLY A 116 16.58 -3.20 4.67
CA GLY A 116 15.18 -3.02 4.31
C GLY A 116 14.26 -3.58 5.40
N LEU A 117 13.09 -2.98 5.56
CA LEU A 117 12.06 -3.41 6.50
C LEU A 117 10.77 -3.72 5.73
N PHE A 118 10.50 -5.00 5.52
CA PHE A 118 9.32 -5.46 4.81
C PHE A 118 9.06 -6.94 5.14
N ARG A 119 7.85 -7.40 4.81
CA ARG A 119 7.52 -8.83 4.88
C ARG A 119 8.17 -9.56 3.70
N LEU A 120 8.78 -10.72 3.95
CA LEU A 120 9.31 -11.59 2.91
C LEU A 120 8.16 -12.27 2.14
N VAL A 121 7.69 -11.61 1.09
CA VAL A 121 6.64 -12.08 0.18
C VAL A 121 7.02 -11.71 -1.25
N SER A 122 6.53 -12.49 -2.22
CA SER A 122 6.87 -12.37 -3.65
C SER A 122 6.77 -10.96 -4.21
N ILE A 123 5.69 -10.22 -3.90
CA ILE A 123 5.48 -8.84 -4.37
C ILE A 123 6.53 -7.83 -3.88
N LYS A 124 7.30 -8.18 -2.85
CA LYS A 124 8.38 -7.35 -2.31
C LYS A 124 9.75 -7.68 -2.88
N ASP A 125 9.83 -8.74 -3.68
CA ASP A 125 11.05 -9.20 -4.33
C ASP A 125 12.30 -9.14 -3.41
N PRO A 126 12.30 -9.91 -2.31
CA PRO A 126 13.38 -9.87 -1.31
C PRO A 126 14.76 -10.19 -1.90
N GLU A 127 14.81 -10.93 -3.01
CA GLU A 127 16.03 -11.45 -3.62
C GLU A 127 16.87 -10.34 -4.27
N LEU A 128 16.24 -9.25 -4.71
CA LEU A 128 16.94 -8.08 -5.26
C LEU A 128 18.01 -7.50 -4.32
N VAL A 129 17.80 -7.59 -3.01
CA VAL A 129 18.73 -7.04 -2.01
C VAL A 129 20.03 -7.85 -1.92
N GLY A 130 20.04 -9.12 -2.33
CA GLY A 130 21.19 -10.02 -2.22
C GLY A 130 22.08 -10.14 -3.46
N GLN A 131 21.78 -9.40 -4.55
CA GLN A 131 22.49 -9.49 -5.83
C GLN A 131 23.68 -8.53 -5.97
N HIS A 132 24.04 -7.79 -4.90
CA HIS A 132 25.12 -6.80 -4.87
C HIS A 132 26.05 -7.03 -3.67
#